data_AF-A0A327TQ04-F1
#
_entry.id   AF-A0A327TQ04-F1
#
_cell.length_a   1.000
_cell.length_b   1.000
_cell.length_c   1.000
_cell.angle_alpha   90.00
_cell.angle_beta   90.00
_cell.angle_gamma   90.00
#
_symmetry.space_group_name_H-M   'P 1'
#
loop_
_entity.id
_entity.type
_entity.pdbx_description
1 polymer ?
#
loop_
_entity_poly.entity_id
_entity_poly.type
_entity_poly.pdbx_seq_one_letter_code
_entity_poly.pdbx_strand_id
1 'polypeptide(L)'
;MGDSGFQVEPSVLDRYSSLLAEQAEQLRRIAEATAAITLSSDAFGHLPNAQHLASAFQEHAGAGRENVGLLGDAVHGSAQGLSGVSRNYTDHEEYVAGTMSGGR
;
A
#
# COMPACT_ATOMS: atom_id res chain seq x y z
N MET A 1 -16.49 -27.70 19.49
CA MET A 1 -16.79 -26.53 18.63
C MET A 1 -16.21 -25.31 19.31
N GLY A 2 -15.48 -24.48 18.58
CA GLY A 2 -14.78 -23.31 19.10
C GLY A 2 -13.28 -23.45 18.92
N ASP A 3 -12.83 -23.64 17.68
CA ASP A 3 -11.47 -23.22 17.30
C ASP A 3 -11.46 -21.72 17.60
N SER A 4 -10.78 -21.33 18.68
CA SER A 4 -10.64 -19.92 19.05
C SER A 4 -9.83 -19.28 17.94
N GLY A 5 -10.54 -18.76 16.93
CA GLY A 5 -9.95 -18.14 15.76
C GLY A 5 -8.96 -17.06 16.16
N PHE A 6 -8.01 -16.75 15.27
CA PHE A 6 -6.95 -15.78 15.49
C PHE A 6 -7.46 -14.51 16.21
N GLN A 7 -7.22 -14.43 17.51
CA GLN A 7 -7.49 -13.25 18.32
C GLN A 7 -6.34 -12.27 18.06
N VAL A 8 -6.54 -11.37 17.12
CA VAL A 8 -5.64 -10.24 16.92
C VAL A 8 -6.18 -9.08 17.75
N GLU A 9 -5.36 -8.55 18.64
CA GLU A 9 -5.72 -7.39 19.45
C GLU A 9 -5.97 -6.18 18.51
N PRO A 10 -7.11 -5.47 18.63
CA PRO A 10 -7.43 -4.34 17.74
C PRO A 10 -6.34 -3.25 17.71
N SER A 11 -5.68 -3.03 18.86
CA SER A 11 -4.55 -2.09 18.98
C SER A 11 -3.37 -2.45 18.06
N VAL A 12 -3.17 -3.74 17.75
CA VAL A 12 -2.14 -4.23 16.82
C VAL A 12 -2.57 -3.99 15.37
N LEU A 13 -3.85 -4.17 15.06
CA LEU A 13 -4.40 -3.86 13.73
C LEU A 13 -4.27 -2.37 13.40
N ASP A 14 -4.51 -1.49 14.37
CA ASP A 14 -4.38 -0.04 14.22
C ASP A 14 -2.91 0.40 14.01
N ARG A 15 -1.97 -0.23 14.72
CA ARG A 15 -0.54 0.03 14.52
C ARG A 15 -0.09 -0.43 13.14
N TYR A 16 -0.52 -1.61 12.70
CA TYR A 16 -0.17 -2.12 11.38
C TYR A 16 -0.81 -1.31 10.27
N SER A 17 -2.07 -0.89 10.39
CA SER A 17 -2.72 -0.04 9.40
C SER A 17 -2.03 1.32 9.28
N SER A 18 -1.62 1.92 10.39
CA SER A 18 -0.85 3.17 10.40
C SER A 18 0.49 3.01 9.70
N LEU A 19 1.22 1.94 9.99
CA LEU A 19 2.49 1.62 9.35
C LEU A 19 2.35 1.36 7.84
N LEU A 20 1.29 0.67 7.40
CA LEU A 20 1.01 0.49 5.98
C LEU A 20 0.62 1.81 5.30
N ALA A 21 -0.14 2.68 5.96
CA ALA A 21 -0.47 3.99 5.42
C ALA A 21 0.78 4.87 5.20
N GLU A 22 1.72 4.86 6.15
CA GLU A 22 3.02 5.54 6.01
C GLU A 22 3.83 4.96 4.85
N GLN A 23 3.88 3.63 4.71
CA GLN A 23 4.59 2.98 3.60
C GLN A 23 3.96 3.28 2.24
N ALA A 24 2.63 3.32 2.15
CA ALA A 24 1.93 3.72 0.92
C ALA A 24 2.30 5.15 0.50
N GLU A 25 2.36 6.08 1.46
CA GLU A 25 2.78 7.46 1.20
C GLU A 25 4.26 7.54 0.78
N GLN A 26 5.14 6.73 1.37
CA GLN A 26 6.54 6.64 0.93
C GLN A 26 6.65 6.11 -0.50
N LEU A 27 5.92 5.04 -0.85
CA LEU A 27 5.87 4.49 -2.21
C LEU A 27 5.35 5.51 -3.21
N ARG A 28 4.32 6.28 -2.85
CA ARG A 28 3.79 7.38 -3.67
C ARG A 28 4.86 8.44 -3.96
N ARG A 29 5.61 8.86 -2.95
CA ARG A 29 6.71 9.83 -3.12
C ARG A 29 7.84 9.28 -4.00
N ILE A 30 8.17 7.99 -3.88
CA ILE A 30 9.15 7.33 -4.74
C ILE A 30 8.64 7.29 -6.19
N ALA A 31 7.37 6.97 -6.41
CA ALA A 31 6.76 6.99 -7.73
C ALA A 31 6.82 8.39 -8.36
N GLU A 32 6.48 9.44 -7.60
CA GLU A 32 6.56 10.83 -8.06
C GLU A 32 8.00 11.26 -8.38
N ALA A 33 8.95 10.95 -7.50
CA ALA A 33 10.36 11.29 -7.69
C ALA A 33 10.97 10.57 -8.91
N THR A 34 10.62 9.29 -9.12
CA THR A 34 11.08 8.50 -10.27
C THR A 34 10.39 8.90 -11.57
N ALA A 35 9.13 9.34 -11.52
CA ALA A 35 8.42 9.90 -12.67
C ALA A 35 9.03 11.21 -13.18
N ALA A 36 9.64 12.00 -12.30
CA ALA A 36 10.36 13.21 -12.69
C ALA A 36 11.70 12.92 -13.39
N ILE A 37 12.26 11.70 -13.24
CA ILE A 37 13.51 11.31 -13.89
C ILE A 37 13.23 10.98 -15.35
N THR A 38 13.39 11.98 -16.21
CA THR A 38 13.30 11.82 -17.65
C THR A 38 14.71 11.87 -18.23
N LEU A 39 15.21 10.75 -18.75
CA LEU A 39 16.48 10.73 -19.48
C LEU A 39 16.23 11.18 -20.93
N SER A 40 16.93 12.23 -21.35
CA SER A 40 16.94 12.66 -22.74
C SER A 40 17.46 11.54 -23.64
N SER A 41 16.88 11.37 -24.83
CA SER A 41 17.40 10.49 -25.87
C SER A 41 18.86 10.80 -26.22
N ASP A 42 19.26 12.06 -26.08
CA ASP A 42 20.62 12.52 -26.37
C ASP A 42 21.63 12.09 -25.29
N ALA A 43 21.16 11.72 -24.10
CA ALA A 43 22.00 11.19 -23.03
C ALA A 43 22.59 9.80 -23.35
N PHE A 44 21.98 9.08 -24.31
CA PHE A 44 22.45 7.78 -24.79
C PHE A 44 23.56 7.92 -25.86
N GLY A 45 23.86 9.14 -26.31
CA GLY A 45 24.92 9.46 -27.25
C GLY A 45 24.72 8.89 -28.67
N HIS A 46 25.79 8.92 -29.48
CA HIS A 46 25.81 8.35 -30.84
C HIS A 46 26.18 6.86 -30.87
N LEU A 47 25.91 6.12 -29.80
CA LEU A 47 26.22 4.69 -29.77
C LEU A 47 25.48 3.96 -30.91
N PRO A 48 26.13 3.03 -31.63
CA PRO A 48 25.38 2.10 -32.46
C PRO A 48 24.38 1.38 -31.54
N ASN A 49 23.08 1.45 -31.88
CA ASN A 49 21.93 1.03 -31.06
C ASN A 49 21.46 1.99 -29.94
N ALA A 50 21.89 3.26 -29.91
CA ALA A 50 21.41 4.24 -28.92
C ALA A 50 19.87 4.41 -28.94
N GLN A 51 19.24 4.41 -30.12
CA GLN A 51 17.77 4.44 -30.24
C GLN A 51 17.11 3.24 -29.55
N HIS A 52 17.66 2.04 -29.71
CA HIS A 52 17.10 0.83 -29.12
C HIS A 52 17.26 0.85 -27.58
N LEU A 53 18.41 1.30 -27.08
CA LEU A 53 18.66 1.46 -25.65
C LEU A 53 17.74 2.52 -25.02
N ALA A 54 17.54 3.65 -25.70
CA ALA A 54 16.62 4.69 -25.25
C ALA A 54 15.17 4.18 -25.19
N SER A 55 14.73 3.45 -26.21
CA SER A 55 13.39 2.84 -26.25
C SER A 55 13.19 1.82 -25.14
N ALA A 56 14.15 0.89 -24.96
CA ALA A 56 14.10 -0.12 -23.92
C ALA A 56 14.12 0.50 -22.51
N PHE A 57 14.91 1.56 -22.31
CA PHE A 57 14.91 2.31 -21.06
C PHE A 57 13.55 2.97 -20.79
N GLN A 58 12.96 3.62 -21.78
CA GLN A 58 11.65 4.27 -21.63
C GLN A 58 10.54 3.27 -21.33
N GLU A 59 10.55 2.12 -22.00
CA GLU A 59 9.62 1.02 -21.73
C GLU A 59 9.78 0.49 -20.30
N HIS A 60 11.03 0.22 -19.89
CA HIS A 60 11.32 -0.26 -18.54
C HIS A 60 10.96 0.77 -17.46
N ALA A 61 11.24 2.05 -17.69
CA ALA A 61 10.85 3.14 -16.80
C ALA A 61 9.33 3.34 -16.76
N GLY A 62 8.62 3.07 -17.86
CA GLY A 62 7.16 3.02 -17.90
C GLY A 62 6.62 1.90 -17.01
N ALA A 63 7.06 0.66 -17.25
CA ALA A 63 6.65 -0.50 -16.48
C ALA A 63 7.01 -0.39 -14.99
N GLY A 64 8.20 0.16 -14.68
CA GLY A 64 8.63 0.42 -13.31
C GLY A 64 7.70 1.38 -12.57
N ARG A 65 7.25 2.46 -13.22
CA ARG A 65 6.30 3.42 -12.63
C ARG A 65 4.94 2.80 -12.38
N GLU A 66 4.43 2.02 -13.34
CA GLU A 66 3.17 1.28 -13.18
C GLU A 66 3.24 0.32 -11.99
N ASN A 67 4.31 -0.47 -11.90
CA ASN A 67 4.50 -1.42 -10.81
C ASN A 67 4.55 -0.76 -9.43
N VAL A 68 5.27 0.37 -9.30
CA VAL A 68 5.33 1.11 -8.02
C VAL A 68 3.94 1.68 -7.65
N GLY A 69 3.18 2.15 -8.63
CA GLY A 69 1.79 2.59 -8.42
C GLY A 69 0.91 1.46 -7.90
N LEU A 70 0.92 0.30 -8.58
CA LEU A 70 0.16 -0.89 -8.17
C LEU A 70 0.52 -1.38 -6.76
N LEU A 71 1.81 -1.34 -6.41
CA LEU A 71 2.27 -1.68 -5.05
C LEU A 71 1.76 -0.67 -4.01
N GLY A 72 1.81 0.62 -4.32
CA GLY A 72 1.25 1.67 -3.46
C GLY A 72 -0.24 1.47 -3.20
N ASP A 73 -1.02 1.19 -4.24
CA ASP A 73 -2.46 0.94 -4.15
C ASP A 73 -2.77 -0.32 -3.33
N ALA A 74 -2.01 -1.41 -3.52
CA ALA A 74 -2.18 -2.63 -2.76
C ALA A 74 -1.87 -2.45 -1.26
N VAL A 75 -0.81 -1.71 -0.93
CA VAL A 75 -0.45 -1.38 0.45
C VAL A 75 -1.52 -0.48 1.09
N HIS A 76 -2.01 0.52 0.36
CA HIS A 76 -3.07 1.39 0.82
C HIS A 76 -4.38 0.64 1.07
N GLY A 77 -4.79 -0.24 0.14
CA GLY A 77 -5.97 -1.08 0.29
C GLY A 77 -5.85 -2.03 1.49
N SER A 78 -4.67 -2.57 1.76
CA SER A 78 -4.39 -3.39 2.94
C SER A 78 -4.54 -2.58 4.24
N ALA A 79 -4.05 -1.34 4.27
CA ALA A 79 -4.22 -0.43 5.42
C ALA A 79 -5.70 -0.12 5.70
N GLN A 80 -6.49 0.16 4.65
CA GLN A 80 -7.93 0.39 4.76
C GLN A 80 -8.67 -0.85 5.26
N GLY A 81 -8.32 -2.03 4.74
CA GLY A 81 -8.89 -3.31 5.17
C GLY A 81 -8.63 -3.58 6.65
N LEU A 82 -7.39 -3.44 7.12
CA LEU A 82 -7.04 -3.64 8.52
C LEU A 82 -7.75 -2.65 9.45
N SER A 83 -7.85 -1.37 9.04
CA SER A 83 -8.60 -0.36 9.80
C SER A 83 -10.10 -0.69 9.89
N GLY A 84 -10.68 -1.21 8.80
CA GLY A 84 -12.07 -1.65 8.77
C GLY A 84 -12.34 -2.85 9.67
N VAL A 85 -11.41 -3.82 9.72
CA VAL A 85 -11.49 -4.98 10.62
C VAL A 85 -11.37 -4.52 12.09
N SER A 86 -10.43 -3.63 12.40
CA SER A 86 -10.26 -3.08 13.75
C SER A 86 -11.54 -2.41 14.27
N ARG A 87 -12.16 -1.53 13.47
CA ARG A 87 -13.45 -0.92 13.81
C ARG A 87 -14.54 -1.96 14.05
N ASN A 88 -14.63 -2.98 13.21
CA ASN A 88 -15.63 -4.03 13.38
C ASN A 88 -15.47 -4.77 14.72
N TYR A 89 -14.23 -5.02 15.15
CA TYR A 89 -13.96 -5.60 16.47
C TYR A 89 -14.44 -4.69 17.60
N THR A 90 -14.08 -3.40 17.56
CA THR A 90 -14.49 -2.43 18.59
C THR A 90 -16.01 -2.26 18.65
N ASP A 91 -16.66 -2.09 17.50
CA ASP A 91 -18.12 -1.94 17.41
C ASP A 91 -18.84 -3.20 17.94
N HIS A 92 -18.29 -4.39 17.66
CA HIS A 92 -18.84 -5.65 18.14
C HIS A 92 -18.66 -5.81 19.66
N GLU A 93 -17.50 -5.47 20.21
CA GLU A 93 -17.25 -5.49 21.65
C GLU A 93 -18.18 -4.51 22.39
N GLU A 94 -18.36 -3.29 21.87
CA GLU A 94 -19.27 -2.29 22.46
C GLU A 94 -20.72 -2.75 22.42
N TYR A 95 -21.16 -3.35 21.31
CA TYR A 95 -22.51 -3.92 21.19
C TYR A 95 -22.75 -5.05 22.20
N VAL A 96 -21.81 -5.97 22.35
CA VAL A 96 -21.91 -7.07 23.32
C VAL A 96 -21.93 -6.53 24.75
N ALA A 97 -21.04 -5.59 25.08
CA ALA A 97 -21.00 -4.94 26.39
C ALA A 97 -22.30 -4.19 26.72
N GLY A 98 -22.86 -3.45 25.77
CA GLY A 98 -24.13 -2.74 25.92
C GLY A 98 -25.31 -3.68 26.13
N THR A 99 -25.34 -4.80 25.40
CA THR A 99 -26.40 -5.82 25.54
C THR A 99 -26.33 -6.52 26.90
N MET A 100 -25.14 -6.78 27.44
CA MET A 100 -24.96 -7.37 28.77
C MET A 100 -25.24 -6.38 29.91
N SER A 101 -24.96 -5.10 29.71
CA SER A 101 -25.21 -4.04 30.70
C SER A 101 -26.69 -3.66 30.82
N GLY A 102 -27.45 -3.74 29.71
CA GLY A 102 -28.89 -3.45 29.68
C GLY A 102 -29.80 -4.52 30.28
N GLY A 103 -29.26 -5.63 30.77
CA GLY A 103 -30.01 -6.75 31.36
C GLY A 103 -30.26 -6.65 32.87
N ARG A 104 -30.53 -5.46 33.41
CA ARG A 104 -30.90 -5.25 34.83
C ARG A 104 -32.22 -4.53 34.97
#